data_AF-A0A543FNA1-F1
#
_entry.id   AF-A0A543FNA1-F1
#
_cell.length_a   1.000
_cell.length_b   1.000
_cell.length_c   1.000
_cell.angle_alpha   90.00
_cell.angle_beta   90.00
_cell.angle_gamma   90.00
#
_symmetry.space_group_name_H-M   'P 1'
#
loop_
_entity.id
_entity.type
_entity.pdbx_description
1 polymer ?
#
loop_
_entity_poly.entity_id
_entity_poly.type
_entity_poly.pdbx_seq_one_letter_code
_entity_poly.pdbx_strand_id
1 'polypeptide(L)'
;MKLTTMTQVTLDGVMQGNGGASEDRSNGFERGGWARGKGDDETRTFITETCQRAEAFLFGRRTYELFAGSWGSVHQMRVHPIGVAFDEAPKYVASTTLTAPRWKDTTVLPGDLAAAVGELKAKPGGELQVHGSGALTRWLLENGLVDEMTLIVIPVILGQGARLFPETGPDLALDLVESRVDSKGVSIQVYRPAGRPQYATA
;
A
#
# COMPACT_ATOMS: atom_id res chain seq x y z
N MET A 1 6.45 -10.30 -12.79
CA MET A 1 5.96 -9.02 -12.28
C MET A 1 6.79 -8.64 -11.09
N LYS A 2 7.14 -7.36 -11.01
CA LYS A 2 7.80 -6.78 -9.85
C LYS A 2 6.76 -6.49 -8.77
N LEU A 3 6.94 -6.98 -7.55
CA LEU A 3 6.05 -6.68 -6.44
C LEU A 3 6.46 -5.36 -5.80
N THR A 4 5.61 -4.35 -5.96
CA THR A 4 5.84 -3.01 -5.40
C THR A 4 4.78 -2.68 -4.36
N THR A 5 5.18 -1.93 -3.34
CA THR A 5 4.23 -1.41 -2.34
C THR A 5 4.23 0.12 -2.39
N MET A 6 3.07 0.73 -2.18
CA MET A 6 2.95 2.17 -2.00
C MET A 6 2.08 2.46 -0.79
N THR A 7 2.58 3.23 0.17
CA THR A 7 1.84 3.53 1.39
C THR A 7 2.06 4.98 1.80
N GLN A 8 0.96 5.69 2.06
CA GLN A 8 1.01 6.98 2.73
C GLN A 8 1.18 6.75 4.24
N VAL A 9 2.14 7.45 4.85
CA VAL A 9 2.44 7.35 6.28
C VAL A 9 2.61 8.74 6.88
N THR A 10 2.29 8.90 8.15
CA THR A 10 2.64 10.09 8.93
C THR A 10 4.10 10.04 9.37
N LEU A 11 4.64 11.14 9.93
CA LEU A 11 6.01 11.16 10.47
C LEU A 11 6.20 10.16 11.62
N ASP A 12 5.15 9.91 12.41
CA ASP A 12 5.14 8.90 13.47
C ASP A 12 4.68 7.51 13.00
N GLY A 13 4.65 7.30 11.67
CA GLY A 13 4.50 6.00 11.03
C GLY A 13 3.06 5.48 10.89
N VAL A 14 2.05 6.29 11.20
CA VAL A 14 0.63 5.90 11.10
C VAL A 14 0.18 5.88 9.65
N MET A 15 -0.51 4.81 9.25
CA MET A 15 -1.08 4.63 7.90
C MET A 15 -2.60 4.51 7.88
N GLN A 16 -3.22 4.32 9.05
CA GLN A 16 -4.66 4.09 9.20
C GLN A 16 -5.49 5.33 8.82
N GLY A 17 -6.51 5.16 7.97
CA GLY A 17 -7.53 6.17 7.70
C GLY A 17 -7.00 7.45 7.04
N ASN A 18 -6.13 7.32 6.03
CA ASN A 18 -5.52 8.44 5.33
C ASN A 18 -6.54 9.24 4.50
N GLY A 19 -7.55 8.58 3.92
CA GLY A 19 -8.51 9.19 3.01
C GLY A 19 -9.71 9.83 3.72
N GLY A 20 -10.69 9.03 4.15
CA GLY A 20 -11.93 9.50 4.75
C GLY A 20 -11.88 9.67 6.28
N ALA A 21 -12.60 10.66 6.82
CA ALA A 21 -12.72 10.88 8.27
C ALA A 21 -13.27 9.65 9.01
N SER A 22 -14.12 8.85 8.37
CA SER A 22 -14.73 7.63 8.91
C SER A 22 -14.32 6.36 8.15
N GLU A 23 -13.26 6.42 7.33
CA GLU A 23 -12.81 5.31 6.48
C GLU A 23 -12.41 4.08 7.28
N ASP A 24 -11.70 4.30 8.39
CA ASP A 24 -11.29 3.23 9.30
C ASP A 24 -11.38 3.74 10.74
N ARG A 25 -12.43 3.35 11.47
CA ARG A 25 -12.61 3.66 12.90
C ARG A 25 -12.25 2.50 13.83
N SER A 26 -11.55 1.49 13.31
CA SER A 26 -11.17 0.33 14.13
C SER A 26 -10.27 0.73 15.30
N ASN A 27 -10.35 -0.06 16.38
CA ASN A 27 -9.54 0.12 17.59
C ASN A 27 -9.68 1.50 18.24
N GLY A 28 -10.84 2.16 18.07
CA GLY A 28 -11.09 3.49 18.62
C GLY A 28 -10.33 4.61 17.92
N PHE A 29 -9.88 4.41 16.68
CA PHE A 29 -9.22 5.47 15.91
C PHE A 29 -10.19 6.57 15.51
N GLU A 30 -9.83 7.84 15.77
CA GLU A 30 -10.70 8.99 15.55
C GLU A 30 -10.14 10.04 14.59
N ARG A 31 -8.88 9.92 14.20
CA ARG A 31 -8.10 10.96 13.52
C ARG A 31 -8.01 10.74 12.00
N GLY A 32 -9.09 10.25 11.39
CA GLY A 32 -9.13 9.93 9.95
C GLY A 32 -9.10 11.16 9.04
N GLY A 33 -8.70 10.96 7.79
CA GLY A 33 -8.62 11.98 6.74
C GLY A 33 -7.40 12.89 6.82
N TRP A 34 -6.38 12.48 7.56
CA TRP A 34 -5.18 13.28 7.83
C TRP A 34 -4.32 13.56 6.58
N ALA A 35 -4.45 12.78 5.51
CA ALA A 35 -3.72 13.02 4.26
C ALA A 35 -4.47 13.96 3.29
N ARG A 36 -5.75 14.29 3.55
CA ARG A 36 -6.55 15.10 2.61
C ARG A 36 -5.98 16.51 2.46
N GLY A 37 -5.85 16.96 1.21
CA GLY A 37 -5.32 18.29 0.87
C GLY A 37 -3.82 18.46 1.09
N LYS A 38 -3.14 17.41 1.59
CA LYS A 38 -1.68 17.32 1.65
C LYS A 38 -1.13 16.96 0.28
N GLY A 39 0.14 17.29 0.07
CA GLY A 39 0.81 17.16 -1.21
C GLY A 39 0.35 18.17 -2.27
N ASP A 40 1.26 18.56 -3.15
CA ASP A 40 0.98 19.36 -4.33
C ASP A 40 0.67 18.47 -5.56
N ASP A 41 0.72 19.07 -6.75
CA ASP A 41 0.44 18.36 -8.01
C ASP A 41 1.49 17.31 -8.34
N GLU A 42 2.73 17.45 -7.86
CA GLU A 42 3.79 16.46 -8.06
C GLU A 42 3.45 15.17 -7.33
N THR A 43 3.06 15.27 -6.05
CA THR A 43 2.63 14.11 -5.25
C THR A 43 1.40 13.43 -5.87
N ARG A 44 0.42 14.20 -6.35
CA ARG A 44 -0.79 13.65 -6.99
C ARG A 44 -0.46 12.94 -8.30
N THR A 45 0.39 13.54 -9.12
CA THR A 45 0.85 12.97 -10.39
C THR A 45 1.59 11.67 -10.13
N PHE A 46 2.52 11.66 -9.17
CA PHE A 46 3.26 10.45 -8.82
C PHE A 46 2.38 9.28 -8.39
N ILE A 47 1.40 9.51 -7.52
CA ILE A 47 0.46 8.47 -7.08
C ILE A 47 -0.32 7.94 -8.28
N THR A 48 -0.80 8.84 -9.14
CA THR A 48 -1.58 8.48 -10.32
C THR A 48 -0.77 7.64 -11.31
N GLU A 49 0.41 8.10 -11.68
CA GLU A 49 1.33 7.40 -12.57
C GLU A 49 1.77 6.06 -11.97
N THR A 50 1.98 6.01 -10.64
CA THR A 50 2.25 4.74 -9.96
C THR A 50 1.11 3.77 -10.14
N CYS A 51 -0.14 4.14 -9.83
CA CYS A 51 -1.28 3.24 -10.03
C CYS A 51 -1.42 2.77 -11.49
N GLN A 52 -1.10 3.61 -12.47
CA GLN A 52 -1.18 3.28 -13.90
C GLN A 52 -0.11 2.29 -14.38
N ARG A 53 0.96 2.06 -13.60
CA ARG A 53 1.98 1.05 -13.90
C ARG A 53 1.60 -0.36 -13.44
N ALA A 54 0.46 -0.50 -12.75
CA ALA A 54 0.01 -1.78 -12.23
C ALA A 54 -0.44 -2.71 -13.36
N GLU A 55 0.17 -3.89 -13.42
CA GLU A 55 -0.35 -5.02 -14.18
C GLU A 55 -1.42 -5.76 -13.38
N ALA A 56 -1.28 -5.76 -12.05
CA ALA A 56 -2.23 -6.35 -11.13
C ALA A 56 -2.15 -5.67 -9.76
N PHE A 57 -3.22 -5.80 -8.97
CA PHE A 57 -3.25 -5.35 -7.59
C PHE A 57 -3.36 -6.52 -6.63
N LEU A 58 -2.64 -6.46 -5.51
CA LEU A 58 -2.73 -7.41 -4.42
C LEU A 58 -3.20 -6.69 -3.15
N PHE A 59 -4.30 -7.17 -2.57
CA PHE A 59 -4.93 -6.59 -1.40
C PHE A 59 -5.02 -7.58 -0.25
N GLY A 60 -4.90 -7.06 0.98
CA GLY A 60 -5.47 -7.74 2.14
C GLY A 60 -6.98 -7.54 2.18
N ARG A 61 -7.73 -8.48 2.77
CA ARG A 61 -9.20 -8.48 2.82
C ARG A 61 -9.81 -7.09 3.12
N ARG A 62 -9.35 -6.45 4.19
CA ARG A 62 -9.94 -5.20 4.67
C ARG A 62 -9.76 -4.04 3.69
N THR A 63 -8.54 -3.87 3.17
CA THR A 63 -8.25 -2.85 2.16
C THR A 63 -9.07 -3.10 0.91
N TYR A 64 -9.20 -4.36 0.49
CA TYR A 64 -10.07 -4.72 -0.62
C TYR A 64 -11.52 -4.29 -0.40
N GLU A 65 -12.11 -4.59 0.76
CA GLU A 65 -13.50 -4.20 1.07
C GLU A 65 -13.67 -2.66 1.05
N LEU A 66 -12.71 -1.91 1.59
CA LEU A 66 -12.69 -0.44 1.56
C LEU A 66 -12.60 0.11 0.14
N PHE A 67 -11.72 -0.44 -0.69
CA PHE A 67 -11.52 0.03 -2.06
C PHE A 67 -12.70 -0.36 -2.95
N ALA A 68 -13.24 -1.57 -2.80
CA ALA A 68 -14.45 -1.98 -3.52
C ALA A 68 -15.65 -1.08 -3.19
N GLY A 69 -15.78 -0.65 -1.93
CA GLY A 69 -16.83 0.28 -1.49
C GLY A 69 -16.63 1.74 -1.95
N SER A 70 -15.41 2.11 -2.36
CA SER A 70 -15.06 3.46 -2.82
C SER A 70 -14.72 3.47 -4.30
N TRP A 71 -13.48 3.17 -4.66
CA TRP A 71 -12.99 3.07 -6.04
C TRP A 71 -13.82 2.13 -6.93
N GLY A 72 -14.39 1.06 -6.39
CA GLY A 72 -15.25 0.15 -7.14
C GLY A 72 -16.71 0.57 -7.31
N SER A 73 -17.19 1.54 -6.52
CA SER A 73 -18.63 1.84 -6.41
C SER A 73 -19.00 3.31 -6.62
N VAL A 74 -18.11 4.25 -6.29
CA VAL A 74 -18.37 5.71 -6.39
C VAL A 74 -18.02 6.20 -7.79
N HIS A 75 -19.00 6.75 -8.51
CA HIS A 75 -18.84 7.15 -9.91
C HIS A 75 -17.66 8.12 -10.12
N GLN A 76 -17.54 9.19 -9.31
CA GLN A 76 -16.45 10.16 -9.47
C GLN A 76 -15.07 9.52 -9.26
N MET A 77 -14.96 8.53 -8.37
CA MET A 77 -13.70 7.83 -8.14
C MET A 77 -13.39 6.86 -9.28
N ARG A 78 -14.40 6.19 -9.84
CA ARG A 78 -14.23 5.28 -10.98
C ARG A 78 -13.73 5.96 -12.25
N VAL A 79 -14.21 7.17 -12.53
CA VAL A 79 -13.78 7.93 -13.72
C VAL A 79 -12.46 8.69 -13.51
N HIS A 80 -11.97 8.76 -12.27
CA HIS A 80 -10.65 9.32 -11.98
C HIS A 80 -9.56 8.36 -12.53
N PRO A 81 -8.41 8.86 -13.04
CA PRO A 81 -7.37 8.00 -13.61
C PRO A 81 -6.90 6.85 -12.71
N ILE A 82 -6.80 7.08 -11.40
CA ILE A 82 -6.54 6.03 -10.39
C ILE A 82 -7.63 4.95 -10.38
N GLY A 83 -8.91 5.36 -10.42
CA GLY A 83 -10.03 4.42 -10.44
C GLY A 83 -10.10 3.62 -11.73
N VAL A 84 -9.76 4.24 -12.86
CA VAL A 84 -9.63 3.55 -14.16
C VAL A 84 -8.56 2.47 -14.08
N ALA A 85 -7.36 2.80 -13.58
CA ALA A 85 -6.29 1.83 -13.39
C ALA A 85 -6.72 0.67 -12.48
N PHE A 86 -7.36 0.97 -11.34
CA PHE A 86 -7.93 -0.06 -10.48
C PHE A 86 -8.98 -0.90 -11.20
N ASP A 87 -9.85 -0.33 -12.03
CA ASP A 87 -10.92 -1.07 -12.69
C ASP A 87 -10.38 -1.97 -13.82
N GLU A 88 -9.34 -1.55 -14.54
CA GLU A 88 -8.79 -2.28 -15.69
C GLU A 88 -7.91 -3.47 -15.32
N ALA A 89 -7.12 -3.39 -14.25
CA ALA A 89 -6.21 -4.46 -13.86
C ALA A 89 -6.88 -5.53 -12.96
N PRO A 90 -6.49 -6.82 -13.07
CA PRO A 90 -6.96 -7.85 -12.16
C PRO A 90 -6.59 -7.56 -10.70
N LYS A 91 -7.47 -7.98 -9.77
CA LYS A 91 -7.25 -7.85 -8.33
C LYS A 91 -7.10 -9.22 -7.69
N TYR A 92 -6.11 -9.37 -6.83
CA TYR A 92 -5.88 -10.55 -6.02
C TYR A 92 -6.08 -10.21 -4.55
N VAL A 93 -6.73 -11.09 -3.80
CA VAL A 93 -7.02 -10.86 -2.39
C VAL A 93 -6.40 -11.95 -1.53
N ALA A 94 -5.46 -11.57 -0.67
CA ALA A 94 -4.93 -12.39 0.40
C ALA A 94 -5.97 -12.45 1.54
N SER A 95 -6.78 -13.50 1.55
CA SER A 95 -7.85 -13.69 2.54
C SER A 95 -8.24 -15.14 2.69
N THR A 96 -8.46 -15.57 3.94
CA THR A 96 -9.02 -16.90 4.28
C THR A 96 -10.53 -16.86 4.50
N THR A 97 -11.14 -15.68 4.48
CA THR A 97 -12.52 -15.47 4.96
C THR A 97 -13.42 -14.74 3.96
N LEU A 98 -12.84 -14.19 2.88
CA LEU A 98 -13.61 -13.56 1.81
C LEU A 98 -14.02 -14.64 0.81
N THR A 99 -15.32 -14.91 0.69
CA THR A 99 -15.84 -15.97 -0.19
C THR A 99 -16.53 -15.46 -1.44
N ALA A 100 -17.02 -14.21 -1.44
CA ALA A 100 -17.77 -13.61 -2.54
C ALA A 100 -17.25 -12.18 -2.84
N PRO A 101 -16.14 -12.04 -3.57
CA PRO A 101 -15.65 -10.73 -3.97
C PRO A 101 -16.66 -10.04 -4.90
N ARG A 102 -16.96 -8.75 -4.64
CA ARG A 102 -17.97 -7.97 -5.39
C ARG A 102 -17.39 -7.07 -6.48
N TRP A 103 -16.08 -6.82 -6.47
CA TRP A 103 -15.43 -6.01 -7.50
C TRP A 103 -15.03 -6.90 -8.67
N LYS A 104 -15.33 -6.45 -9.89
CA LYS A 104 -14.98 -7.16 -11.13
C LYS A 104 -13.49 -7.56 -11.17
N ASP A 105 -13.22 -8.67 -11.84
CA ASP A 105 -11.86 -9.20 -12.05
C ASP A 105 -11.08 -9.44 -10.76
N THR A 106 -11.77 -9.90 -9.72
CA THR A 106 -11.17 -10.21 -8.41
C THR A 106 -11.04 -11.71 -8.19
N THR A 107 -9.85 -12.16 -7.81
CA THR A 107 -9.55 -13.53 -7.40
C THR A 107 -9.09 -13.56 -5.94
N VAL A 108 -9.71 -14.39 -5.11
CA VAL A 108 -9.21 -14.66 -3.74
C VAL A 108 -8.13 -15.73 -3.84
N LEU A 109 -6.94 -15.47 -3.31
CA LEU A 109 -5.81 -16.40 -3.40
C LEU A 109 -6.04 -17.59 -2.46
N PRO A 110 -6.05 -18.83 -2.97
CA PRO A 110 -6.24 -20.03 -2.16
C PRO A 110 -4.91 -20.52 -1.55
N GLY A 111 -5.01 -21.32 -0.48
CA GLY A 111 -3.89 -22.13 0.01
C GLY A 111 -2.73 -21.31 0.59
N ASP A 112 -1.50 -21.69 0.22
CA ASP A 112 -0.28 -21.03 0.67
C ASP A 112 -0.10 -19.69 -0.03
N LEU A 113 -0.19 -18.61 0.74
CA LEU A 113 -0.08 -17.24 0.24
C LEU A 113 1.30 -16.95 -0.37
N ALA A 114 2.38 -17.51 0.18
CA ALA A 114 3.73 -17.24 -0.33
C ALA A 114 3.92 -17.87 -1.71
N ALA A 115 3.47 -19.11 -1.86
CA ALA A 115 3.46 -19.81 -3.15
C ALA A 115 2.59 -19.06 -4.17
N ALA A 116 1.36 -18.69 -3.81
CA ALA A 116 0.44 -17.99 -4.70
C ALA A 116 0.99 -16.62 -5.15
N VAL A 117 1.60 -15.85 -4.24
CA VAL A 117 2.26 -14.58 -4.60
C VAL A 117 3.49 -14.83 -5.48
N GLY A 118 4.26 -15.89 -5.20
CA GLY A 118 5.39 -16.31 -6.03
C GLY A 118 4.98 -16.61 -7.47
N GLU A 119 3.86 -17.32 -7.67
CA GLU A 119 3.31 -17.60 -9.00
C GLU A 119 2.90 -16.31 -9.74
N LEU A 120 2.29 -15.35 -9.04
CA LEU A 120 1.98 -14.04 -9.63
C LEU A 120 3.26 -13.29 -10.02
N LYS A 121 4.27 -13.26 -9.15
CA LYS A 121 5.57 -12.64 -9.45
C LYS A 121 6.26 -13.30 -10.66
N ALA A 122 6.09 -14.61 -10.86
CA ALA A 122 6.69 -15.32 -11.99
C ALA A 122 6.07 -14.98 -13.37
N LYS A 123 4.85 -14.43 -13.41
CA LYS A 123 4.23 -14.00 -14.67
C LYS A 123 5.04 -12.87 -15.32
N PRO A 124 5.19 -12.83 -16.65
CA PRO A 124 5.75 -11.67 -17.33
C PRO A 124 4.84 -10.45 -17.14
N GLY A 125 5.39 -9.23 -17.25
CA GLY A 125 4.62 -7.99 -17.16
C GLY A 125 5.17 -6.99 -16.15
N GLY A 126 4.40 -5.94 -15.91
CA GLY A 126 4.77 -4.80 -15.06
C GLY A 126 4.72 -5.11 -13.56
N GLU A 127 3.95 -4.31 -12.82
CA GLU A 127 3.96 -4.34 -11.36
C GLU A 127 2.76 -5.08 -10.77
N LEU A 128 3.04 -5.91 -9.76
CA LEU A 128 2.04 -6.41 -8.82
C LEU A 128 2.03 -5.44 -7.62
N GLN A 129 1.05 -4.54 -7.57
CA GLN A 129 1.06 -3.44 -6.62
C GLN A 129 0.24 -3.72 -5.35
N VAL A 130 0.80 -3.33 -4.21
CA VAL A 130 0.16 -3.40 -2.89
C VAL A 130 -0.02 -2.00 -2.33
N HIS A 131 -1.28 -1.58 -2.19
CA HIS A 131 -1.67 -0.26 -1.67
C HIS A 131 -2.16 -0.39 -0.23
N GLY A 132 -1.26 -0.89 0.62
CA GLY A 132 -1.60 -1.42 1.94
C GLY A 132 -2.41 -2.74 1.87
N SER A 133 -2.96 -3.26 2.96
CA SER A 133 -2.81 -2.81 4.36
C SER A 133 -1.37 -2.98 4.87
N GLY A 134 -0.99 -2.21 5.89
CA GLY A 134 0.32 -2.38 6.53
C GLY A 134 0.59 -3.81 7.04
N ALA A 135 -0.45 -4.58 7.41
CA ALA A 135 -0.29 -5.99 7.78
C ALA A 135 0.19 -6.86 6.60
N LEU A 136 -0.40 -6.68 5.41
CA LEU A 136 0.04 -7.38 4.21
C LEU A 136 1.44 -6.93 3.78
N THR A 137 1.71 -5.62 3.79
CA THR A 137 3.04 -5.09 3.46
C THR A 137 4.13 -5.69 4.36
N ARG A 138 3.92 -5.71 5.68
CA ARG A 138 4.87 -6.34 6.61
C ARG A 138 5.06 -7.82 6.35
N TRP A 139 3.97 -8.56 6.16
CA TRP A 139 4.05 -10.00 5.87
C TRP A 139 4.86 -10.27 4.58
N LEU A 140 4.67 -9.47 3.54
CA LEU A 140 5.43 -9.59 2.29
C LEU A 140 6.92 -9.27 2.48
N LEU A 141 7.24 -8.27 3.29
CA LEU A 141 8.63 -7.92 3.63
C LEU A 141 9.31 -9.06 4.42
N GLU A 142 8.61 -9.61 5.42
CA GLU A 142 9.07 -10.74 6.24
C GLU A 142 9.36 -12.00 5.41
N ASN A 143 8.63 -12.20 4.31
CA ASN A 143 8.80 -13.31 3.40
C ASN A 143 9.74 -12.99 2.21
N GLY A 144 10.40 -11.82 2.20
CA GLY A 144 11.33 -11.43 1.14
C GLY A 144 10.67 -11.27 -0.24
N LEU A 145 9.37 -10.96 -0.27
CA LEU A 145 8.57 -10.92 -1.51
C LEU A 145 8.50 -9.52 -2.13
N VAL A 146 8.81 -8.46 -1.37
CA VAL A 146 8.79 -7.07 -1.86
C VAL A 146 10.07 -6.76 -2.64
N ASP A 147 9.90 -6.26 -3.86
CA ASP A 147 11.03 -5.78 -4.67
C ASP A 147 11.29 -4.29 -4.43
N GLU A 148 10.23 -3.46 -4.36
CA GLU A 148 10.33 -2.03 -4.01
C GLU A 148 9.23 -1.56 -3.06
N MET A 149 9.59 -0.67 -2.15
CA MET A 149 8.70 -0.04 -1.18
C MET A 149 8.71 1.47 -1.32
N THR A 150 7.57 2.03 -1.71
CA THR A 150 7.33 3.46 -1.81
C THR A 150 6.65 3.97 -0.55
N LEU A 151 7.33 4.86 0.16
CA LEU A 151 6.78 5.58 1.31
C LEU A 151 6.49 7.03 0.93
N ILE A 152 5.23 7.43 1.05
CA ILE A 152 4.79 8.82 0.88
C ILE A 152 4.56 9.38 2.28
N VAL A 153 5.57 10.06 2.82
CA VAL A 153 5.56 10.57 4.19
C VAL A 153 4.88 11.94 4.20
N ILE A 154 3.75 12.01 4.89
CA ILE A 154 2.97 13.22 5.09
C ILE A 154 3.46 13.91 6.37
N PRO A 155 3.73 15.23 6.35
CA PRO A 155 4.28 15.98 7.49
C PRO A 155 3.22 16.24 8.57
N VAL A 156 2.79 15.16 9.22
CA VAL A 156 1.79 15.11 10.30
C VAL A 156 2.30 14.15 11.36
N ILE A 157 2.07 14.46 12.63
CA ILE A 157 2.23 13.52 13.76
C ILE A 157 0.82 13.27 14.29
N LEU A 158 0.37 12.01 14.28
CA LEU A 158 -0.98 11.68 14.75
C LEU A 158 -1.02 11.23 16.21
N GLY A 159 0.00 10.52 16.70
CA GLY A 159 0.04 9.98 18.06
C GLY A 159 -0.99 8.88 18.34
N GLN A 160 -1.77 8.46 17.34
CA GLN A 160 -2.80 7.43 17.45
C GLN A 160 -2.98 6.75 16.09
N GLY A 161 -3.27 5.45 16.09
CA GLY A 161 -3.62 4.67 14.91
C GLY A 161 -2.60 3.58 14.58
N ALA A 162 -2.97 2.68 13.68
CA ALA A 162 -2.13 1.59 13.26
C ALA A 162 -0.92 2.10 12.46
N ARG A 163 0.28 1.72 12.90
CA ARG A 163 1.55 2.04 12.24
C ARG A 163 1.90 1.03 11.15
N LEU A 164 2.63 1.50 10.14
CA LEU A 164 3.20 0.62 9.12
C LEU A 164 4.24 -0.31 9.74
N PHE A 165 5.12 0.21 10.59
CA PHE A 165 6.06 -0.56 11.38
C PHE A 165 5.72 -0.39 12.87
N PRO A 166 5.36 -1.46 13.58
CA PRO A 166 5.09 -1.41 15.02
C PRO A 166 6.38 -1.13 15.82
N GLU A 167 6.23 -0.82 17.11
CA GLU A 167 7.34 -0.58 18.04
C GLU A 167 8.29 -1.78 18.16
N THR A 168 7.75 -2.99 18.04
CA THR A 168 8.50 -4.24 18.04
C THR A 168 8.22 -5.01 16.75
N GLY A 169 9.26 -5.45 16.06
CA GLY A 169 9.12 -6.23 14.83
C GLY A 169 10.47 -6.71 14.30
N PRO A 170 10.46 -7.43 13.16
CA PRO A 170 11.68 -7.82 12.48
C PRO A 170 12.44 -6.60 11.97
N ASP A 171 13.75 -6.75 11.87
CA ASP A 171 14.65 -5.73 11.38
C ASP A 171 14.89 -5.88 9.87
N LEU A 172 14.94 -4.74 9.16
CA LEU A 172 15.16 -4.71 7.73
C LEU A 172 15.98 -3.48 7.34
N ALA A 173 17.11 -3.69 6.69
CA ALA A 173 17.86 -2.65 6.02
C ALA A 173 17.19 -2.29 4.69
N LEU A 174 17.30 -1.02 4.29
CA LEU A 174 16.72 -0.50 3.07
C LEU A 174 17.76 0.32 2.31
N ASP A 175 17.86 0.08 1.00
CA ASP A 175 18.61 0.93 0.10
C ASP A 175 17.69 1.97 -0.53
N LEU A 176 18.08 3.25 -0.45
CA LEU A 176 17.34 4.34 -1.10
C LEU A 176 17.55 4.27 -2.62
N VAL A 177 16.45 4.18 -3.37
CA VAL A 177 16.43 4.19 -4.84
C VAL A 177 16.10 5.57 -5.37
N GLU A 178 15.12 6.24 -4.77
CA GLU A 178 14.63 7.55 -5.20
C GLU A 178 14.19 8.36 -3.98
N SER A 179 14.44 9.67 -4.00
CA SER A 179 14.00 10.62 -2.98
C SER A 179 13.58 11.93 -3.60
N ARG A 180 12.41 12.43 -3.22
CA ARG A 180 11.93 13.77 -3.57
C ARG A 180 11.08 14.36 -2.44
N VAL A 181 10.97 15.68 -2.43
CA VAL A 181 10.12 16.43 -1.51
C VAL A 181 9.37 17.48 -2.30
N ASP A 182 8.06 17.52 -2.11
CA ASP A 182 7.20 18.47 -2.79
C ASP A 182 7.14 19.83 -2.07
N SER A 183 6.50 20.83 -2.69
CA SER A 183 6.43 22.19 -2.14
C SER A 183 5.64 22.30 -0.82
N LYS A 184 4.88 21.27 -0.45
CA LYS A 184 4.13 21.18 0.81
C LYS A 184 4.84 20.34 1.87
N GLY A 185 6.05 19.86 1.59
CA GLY A 185 6.86 19.06 2.50
C GLY A 185 6.45 17.59 2.58
N VAL A 186 5.68 17.08 1.61
CA VAL A 186 5.49 15.62 1.47
C VAL A 186 6.76 15.03 0.86
N SER A 187 7.36 14.04 1.52
CA SER A 187 8.50 13.32 0.97
C SER A 187 8.06 11.99 0.36
N ILE A 188 8.52 11.71 -0.85
CA ILE A 188 8.29 10.44 -1.54
C ILE A 188 9.63 9.73 -1.63
N GLN A 189 9.72 8.57 -0.99
CA GLN A 189 10.93 7.77 -0.92
C GLN A 189 10.65 6.37 -1.49
N VAL A 190 11.49 5.92 -2.42
CA VAL A 190 11.45 4.55 -2.94
C VAL A 190 12.65 3.79 -2.40
N TYR A 191 12.40 2.63 -1.80
CA TYR A 191 13.42 1.79 -1.19
C TYR A 191 13.42 0.38 -1.78
N ARG A 192 14.59 -0.29 -1.73
CA ARG A 192 14.72 -1.73 -1.91
C ARG A 192 15.08 -2.41 -0.59
N PRO A 193 14.46 -3.55 -0.24
CA PRO A 193 14.92 -4.38 0.87
C PRO A 193 16.38 -4.82 0.68
N ALA A 194 17.21 -4.63 1.71
CA ALA A 194 18.66 -4.89 1.68
C ALA A 194 19.09 -5.97 2.71
N GLY A 195 18.15 -6.78 3.19
CA GLY A 195 18.40 -7.83 4.17
C GLY A 195 18.46 -7.31 5.62
N ARG A 196 19.17 -8.02 6.51
CA ARG A 196 19.26 -7.61 7.92
C ARG A 196 20.22 -6.42 8.08
N PRO A 197 19.91 -5.45 8.95
CA PRO A 197 20.84 -4.40 9.32
C PRO A 197 22.15 -4.94 9.90
N GLN A 198 23.23 -4.21 9.65
CA GLN A 198 24.50 -4.43 10.33
C GLN A 198 24.50 -3.66 11.65
N TYR A 199 24.79 -4.35 12.74
CA TYR A 199 24.88 -3.76 14.07
C TYR A 199 26.33 -3.57 14.47
N ALA A 200 26.62 -2.49 15.18
CA ALA A 200 27.93 -2.26 15.76
C ALA A 200 28.29 -3.46 16.66
N THR A 201 29.49 -3.99 16.47
CA THR A 201 30.07 -4.95 17.41
C THR A 201 30.63 -4.19 18.61
N ALA A 202 30.56 -4.81 19.79
CA ALA A 202 31.04 -4.24 21.04
C ALA A 202 32.58 -4.10 21.07
#